data_AF-A0A661Z5A1-F1
#
_entry.id   AF-A0A661Z5A1-F1
#
_cell.length_a   1.000
_cell.length_b   1.000
_cell.length_c   1.000
_cell.angle_alpha   90.00
_cell.angle_beta   90.00
_cell.angle_gamma   90.00
#
_symmetry.space_group_name_H-M   'P 1'
#
loop_
_entity.id
_entity.type
_entity.pdbx_description
1 polymer ?
#
loop_
_entity_poly.entity_id
_entity_poly.type
_entity_poly.pdbx_seq_one_letter_code
_entity_poly.pdbx_strand_id
1 'polypeptide(L)'
;IMYWQVYLHKTVIAAEEMLKRAIKRANEEAHKNGVFATPALGYFFDHNLNGIEKINSEPLLSYTLDAYTKLDDSDIIVSLKEWSDHSDKVLSEISKRIINRNLFHVDVSNKPFDEKKISNLKEKVVSKYKISGDDADYFVFSDRIKNKAYSIGKDNQITVLFKNGKTADIAEASDLSNIIALSETVEKYYLCYPKDIV
;
A
#
# COMPACT_ATOMS: atom_id res chain seq x y z
N ILE A 1 19.23 -6.18 -2.83
CA ILE A 1 18.60 -7.44 -3.33
C ILE A 1 17.19 -7.61 -2.73
N MET A 2 17.04 -7.75 -1.41
CA MET A 2 15.73 -7.93 -0.74
C MET A 2 14.66 -6.88 -1.08
N TYR A 3 15.02 -5.59 -1.09
CA TYR A 3 14.07 -4.51 -1.40
C TYR A 3 13.35 -4.69 -2.74
N TRP A 4 14.06 -4.97 -3.82
CA TRP A 4 13.44 -5.08 -5.14
C TRP A 4 12.80 -6.43 -5.41
N GLN A 5 13.37 -7.50 -4.87
CA GLN A 5 12.90 -8.86 -5.13
C GLN A 5 11.73 -9.27 -4.24
N VAL A 6 11.61 -8.69 -3.04
CA VAL A 6 10.60 -9.07 -2.04
C VAL A 6 9.69 -7.90 -1.72
N TYR A 7 10.20 -6.86 -1.06
CA TYR A 7 9.36 -5.78 -0.52
C TYR A 7 8.67 -4.93 -1.60
N LEU A 8 9.38 -4.65 -2.68
CA LEU A 8 8.91 -3.85 -3.82
C LEU A 8 8.65 -4.73 -5.04
N HIS A 9 8.37 -6.01 -4.82
CA HIS A 9 7.96 -6.89 -5.89
C HIS A 9 6.60 -6.44 -6.43
N LYS A 10 6.45 -6.33 -7.75
CA LYS A 10 5.25 -5.79 -8.41
C LYS A 10 3.94 -6.43 -7.93
N THR A 11 3.95 -7.74 -7.65
CA THR A 11 2.77 -8.46 -7.15
C THR A 11 2.42 -8.10 -5.70
N VAL A 12 3.43 -7.80 -4.87
CA VAL A 12 3.21 -7.33 -3.48
C VAL A 12 2.58 -5.94 -3.51
N ILE A 13 3.12 -5.05 -4.35
CA ILE A 13 2.57 -3.71 -4.58
C ILE A 13 1.11 -3.80 -5.05
N ALA A 14 0.80 -4.71 -5.99
CA ALA A 14 -0.57 -4.93 -6.45
C ALA A 14 -1.51 -5.29 -5.29
N ALA A 15 -1.12 -6.27 -4.48
CA ALA A 15 -1.93 -6.76 -3.37
C ALA A 15 -2.12 -5.70 -2.27
N GLU A 16 -1.05 -5.01 -1.90
CA GLU A 16 -1.08 -3.92 -0.90
C GLU A 16 -2.03 -2.81 -1.34
N GLU A 17 -1.88 -2.35 -2.58
CA GLU A 17 -2.69 -1.25 -3.10
C GLU A 17 -4.15 -1.61 -3.32
N MET A 18 -4.44 -2.87 -3.66
CA MET A 18 -5.81 -3.40 -3.69
C MET A 18 -6.40 -3.43 -2.28
N LEU A 19 -5.64 -3.90 -1.28
CA LEU A 19 -6.11 -3.97 0.11
C LEU A 19 -6.42 -2.59 0.69
N LYS A 20 -5.52 -1.61 0.49
CA LYS A 20 -5.76 -0.21 0.89
C LYS A 20 -7.06 0.33 0.31
N ARG A 21 -7.34 0.03 -0.95
CA ARG A 21 -8.55 0.45 -1.66
C ARG A 21 -9.81 -0.25 -1.15
N ALA A 22 -9.73 -1.55 -0.87
CA ALA A 22 -10.83 -2.28 -0.23
C ALA A 22 -11.17 -1.68 1.14
N ILE A 23 -10.17 -1.45 2.00
CA ILE A 23 -10.38 -0.86 3.33
C ILE A 23 -10.92 0.57 3.22
N LYS A 24 -10.37 1.39 2.32
CA LYS A 24 -10.86 2.75 2.07
C LYS A 24 -12.33 2.74 1.65
N ARG A 25 -12.71 1.89 0.69
CA ARG A 25 -14.08 1.78 0.21
C ARG A 25 -15.02 1.22 1.29
N ALA A 26 -14.57 0.23 2.07
CA ALA A 26 -15.33 -0.29 3.20
C ALA A 26 -15.63 0.81 4.23
N ASN A 27 -14.64 1.65 4.56
CA ASN A 27 -14.85 2.80 5.44
C ASN A 27 -15.86 3.81 4.85
N GLU A 28 -15.82 4.06 3.54
CA GLU A 28 -16.83 4.90 2.87
C GLU A 28 -18.24 4.30 2.92
N GLU A 29 -18.37 2.98 2.73
CA GLU A 29 -19.65 2.27 2.76
C GLU A 29 -20.20 2.11 4.18
N ALA A 30 -19.35 1.99 5.21
CA ALA A 30 -19.74 1.96 6.61
C ALA A 30 -20.62 3.16 6.99
N HIS A 31 -20.30 4.34 6.44
CA HIS A 31 -21.02 5.59 6.69
C HIS A 31 -22.25 5.80 5.78
N LYS A 32 -22.45 4.98 4.74
CA LYS A 32 -23.52 5.14 3.75
C LYS A 32 -24.57 4.05 3.87
N ASN A 33 -24.17 2.81 3.64
CA ASN A 33 -25.06 1.65 3.50
C ASN A 33 -24.84 0.61 4.62
N GLY A 34 -23.83 0.83 5.46
CA GLY A 34 -23.32 -0.16 6.40
C GLY A 34 -22.40 -1.15 5.69
N VAL A 35 -21.43 -1.67 6.42
CA VAL A 35 -20.52 -2.71 5.93
C VAL A 35 -20.25 -3.68 7.09
N PHE A 36 -20.07 -4.96 6.79
CA PHE A 36 -19.60 -5.90 7.81
C PHE A 36 -18.20 -5.47 8.28
N ALA A 37 -18.00 -5.43 9.60
CA ALA A 37 -16.70 -5.36 10.23
C ALA A 37 -16.77 -6.11 11.56
N THR A 38 -15.68 -6.75 11.95
CA THR A 38 -15.57 -7.25 13.33
C THR A 38 -15.58 -6.08 14.31
N PRO A 39 -15.91 -6.29 15.60
CA PRO A 39 -15.92 -5.19 16.57
C PRO A 39 -14.59 -4.41 16.63
N ALA A 40 -13.46 -5.11 16.50
CA ALA A 40 -12.13 -4.48 16.48
C ALA A 40 -11.93 -3.60 15.24
N LEU A 41 -12.27 -4.10 14.04
CA LEU A 41 -12.14 -3.33 12.80
C LEU A 41 -13.17 -2.19 12.73
N GLY A 42 -14.42 -2.46 13.10
CA GLY A 42 -15.53 -1.50 13.08
C GLY A 42 -15.25 -0.27 13.93
N TYR A 43 -14.53 -0.43 15.05
CA TYR A 43 -14.06 0.69 15.86
C TYR A 43 -13.31 1.76 15.03
N PHE A 44 -12.45 1.32 14.09
CA PHE A 44 -11.68 2.23 13.22
C PHE A 44 -12.48 2.84 12.08
N PHE A 45 -13.64 2.27 11.75
CA PHE A 45 -14.58 2.89 10.79
C PHE A 45 -15.46 3.93 11.50
N ASP A 46 -15.92 3.63 12.71
CA ASP A 46 -16.80 4.52 13.47
C ASP A 46 -16.08 5.75 14.03
N HIS A 47 -14.76 5.65 14.26
CA HIS A 47 -13.96 6.72 14.85
C HIS A 47 -13.00 7.33 13.83
N ASN A 48 -13.13 8.62 13.59
CA ASN A 48 -12.19 9.36 12.74
C ASN A 48 -10.90 9.69 13.52
N LEU A 49 -9.96 8.76 13.53
CA LEU A 49 -8.69 8.84 14.26
C LEU A 49 -7.58 9.61 13.51
N ASN A 50 -7.94 10.61 12.70
CA ASN A 50 -6.97 11.39 11.92
C ASN A 50 -6.08 12.27 12.81
N GLY A 51 -4.90 11.75 13.16
CA GLY A 51 -3.81 12.44 13.86
C GLY A 51 -3.62 11.95 15.29
N ILE A 52 -2.36 11.76 15.69
CA ILE A 52 -1.96 11.29 17.03
C ILE A 52 -2.53 12.20 18.14
N GLU A 53 -2.65 13.50 17.88
CA GLU A 53 -3.21 14.47 18.82
C GLU A 53 -4.68 14.17 19.18
N LYS A 54 -5.46 13.59 18.26
CA LYS A 54 -6.84 13.19 18.53
C LYS A 54 -6.95 11.91 19.36
N ILE A 55 -5.91 11.08 19.37
CA ILE A 55 -5.89 9.79 20.06
C ILE A 55 -5.40 9.98 21.50
N ASN A 56 -4.49 10.93 21.75
CA ASN A 56 -3.79 11.12 23.03
C ASN A 56 -4.66 11.63 24.20
N SER A 57 -5.95 11.90 24.00
CA SER A 57 -6.85 12.23 25.10
C SER A 57 -7.40 10.97 25.77
N GLU A 58 -7.19 10.80 27.06
CA GLU A 58 -7.91 9.79 27.85
C GLU A 58 -9.41 10.17 27.95
N PRO A 59 -10.35 9.22 27.85
CA PRO A 59 -10.16 7.76 27.78
C PRO A 59 -10.04 7.17 26.36
N LEU A 60 -10.06 8.02 25.32
CA LEU A 60 -10.08 7.59 23.91
C LEU A 60 -8.82 6.78 23.53
N LEU A 61 -7.66 7.15 24.08
CA LEU A 61 -6.41 6.41 23.93
C LEU A 61 -6.55 4.95 24.37
N SER A 62 -7.06 4.72 25.58
CA SER A 62 -7.23 3.39 26.16
C SER A 62 -8.15 2.49 25.31
N TYR A 63 -9.30 3.01 24.89
CA TYR A 63 -10.22 2.27 24.01
C TYR A 63 -9.62 1.98 22.63
N THR A 64 -8.89 2.94 22.06
CA THR A 64 -8.22 2.75 20.76
C THR A 64 -7.15 1.67 20.83
N LEU A 65 -6.36 1.66 21.91
CA LEU A 65 -5.33 0.64 22.12
C LEU A 65 -5.96 -0.74 22.32
N ASP A 66 -7.03 -0.86 23.12
CA ASP A 66 -7.76 -2.12 23.29
C ASP A 66 -8.30 -2.66 21.96
N ALA A 67 -8.95 -1.81 21.14
CA ALA A 67 -9.42 -2.19 19.82
C ALA A 67 -8.26 -2.61 18.89
N TYR A 68 -7.16 -1.85 18.89
CA TYR A 68 -5.97 -2.15 18.09
C TYR A 68 -5.33 -3.49 18.46
N THR A 69 -5.17 -3.79 19.75
CA THR A 69 -4.56 -5.06 20.20
C THR A 69 -5.40 -6.30 19.88
N LYS A 70 -6.69 -6.12 19.60
CA LYS A 70 -7.60 -7.19 19.18
C LYS A 70 -7.65 -7.36 17.66
N LEU A 71 -7.12 -6.42 16.89
CA LEU A 71 -7.15 -6.46 15.43
C LEU A 71 -6.00 -7.32 14.90
N ASP A 72 -6.33 -8.36 14.15
CA ASP A 72 -5.36 -9.21 13.45
C ASP A 72 -5.78 -9.54 12.01
N ASP A 73 -4.96 -10.33 11.31
CA ASP A 73 -5.20 -10.70 9.91
C ASP A 73 -6.56 -11.37 9.69
N SER A 74 -7.08 -12.08 10.70
CA SER A 74 -8.37 -12.77 10.64
C SER A 74 -9.52 -11.78 10.50
N ASP A 75 -9.47 -10.64 11.19
CA ASP A 75 -10.48 -9.59 11.07
C ASP A 75 -10.55 -9.07 9.63
N ILE A 76 -9.39 -8.84 9.02
CA ILE A 76 -9.29 -8.36 7.64
C ILE A 76 -9.76 -9.46 6.66
N ILE A 77 -9.33 -10.71 6.85
CA ILE A 77 -9.68 -11.81 5.95
C ILE A 77 -11.18 -12.13 6.01
N VAL A 78 -11.78 -12.20 7.21
CA VAL A 78 -13.22 -12.42 7.36
C VAL A 78 -13.99 -11.26 6.75
N SER A 79 -13.56 -10.02 6.99
CA SER A 79 -14.22 -8.86 6.39
C SER A 79 -14.13 -8.88 4.87
N LEU A 80 -12.97 -9.18 4.27
CA LEU A 80 -12.83 -9.34 2.82
C LEU A 80 -13.73 -10.45 2.24
N LYS A 81 -13.96 -11.54 2.97
CA LYS A 81 -14.90 -12.60 2.55
C LYS A 81 -16.32 -12.06 2.51
N GLU A 82 -16.79 -11.42 3.57
CA GLU A 82 -18.13 -10.82 3.62
C GLU A 82 -18.29 -9.71 2.57
N TRP A 83 -17.27 -8.86 2.41
CA TRP A 83 -17.26 -7.78 1.44
C TRP A 83 -17.35 -8.28 -0.01
N SER A 84 -16.89 -9.50 -0.28
CA SER A 84 -16.91 -10.07 -1.64
C SER A 84 -18.32 -10.27 -2.22
N ASP A 85 -19.34 -10.32 -1.35
CA ASP A 85 -20.76 -10.42 -1.71
C ASP A 85 -21.54 -9.12 -1.39
N HIS A 86 -20.83 -8.04 -1.05
CA HIS A 86 -21.45 -6.74 -0.74
C HIS A 86 -22.14 -6.13 -1.97
N SER A 87 -23.19 -5.33 -1.75
CA SER A 87 -23.96 -4.68 -2.81
C SER A 87 -23.16 -3.62 -3.58
N ASP A 88 -22.24 -2.92 -2.90
CA ASP A 88 -21.31 -1.99 -3.53
C ASP A 88 -20.38 -2.71 -4.51
N LYS A 89 -20.41 -2.30 -5.78
CA LYS A 89 -19.70 -2.99 -6.86
C LYS A 89 -18.19 -2.85 -6.74
N VAL A 90 -17.70 -1.72 -6.22
CA VAL A 90 -16.27 -1.46 -6.04
C VAL A 90 -15.71 -2.38 -4.96
N LEU A 91 -16.32 -2.34 -3.79
CA LEU A 91 -15.91 -3.11 -2.62
C LEU A 91 -15.97 -4.62 -2.89
N SER A 92 -17.06 -5.11 -3.48
CA SER A 92 -17.22 -6.53 -3.78
C SER A 92 -16.22 -7.04 -4.81
N GLU A 93 -16.00 -6.30 -5.90
CA GLU A 93 -15.08 -6.72 -6.96
C GLU A 93 -13.63 -6.78 -6.45
N ILE A 94 -13.17 -5.78 -5.70
CA ILE A 94 -11.81 -5.75 -5.16
C ILE A 94 -11.63 -6.86 -4.11
N SER A 95 -12.57 -6.98 -3.18
CA SER A 95 -12.50 -7.99 -2.11
C SER A 95 -12.52 -9.41 -2.68
N LYS A 96 -13.40 -9.69 -3.64
CA LYS A 96 -13.45 -10.97 -4.36
C LYS A 96 -12.14 -11.29 -5.06
N ARG A 97 -11.48 -10.29 -5.66
CA ARG A 97 -10.17 -10.48 -6.31
C ARG A 97 -9.05 -10.77 -5.32
N ILE A 98 -9.04 -10.11 -4.17
CA ILE A 98 -8.05 -10.39 -3.11
C ILE A 98 -8.20 -11.83 -2.61
N ILE A 99 -9.43 -12.23 -2.22
CA ILE A 99 -9.71 -13.58 -1.71
C ILE A 99 -9.37 -14.68 -2.73
N ASN A 100 -9.67 -14.46 -4.01
CA ASN A 100 -9.38 -15.42 -5.08
C ASN A 100 -7.99 -15.25 -5.71
N ARG A 101 -7.13 -14.40 -5.13
CA ARG A 101 -5.77 -14.09 -5.63
C ARG A 101 -5.75 -13.64 -7.11
N ASN A 102 -6.83 -13.02 -7.59
CA ASN A 102 -6.91 -12.42 -8.91
C ASN A 102 -6.44 -10.96 -8.87
N LEU A 103 -5.15 -10.78 -8.57
CA LEU A 103 -4.54 -9.47 -8.39
C LEU A 103 -4.49 -8.67 -9.70
N PHE A 104 -4.55 -7.35 -9.57
CA PHE A 104 -4.37 -6.41 -10.66
C PHE A 104 -3.03 -6.62 -11.37
N HIS A 105 -3.01 -6.28 -12.65
CA HIS A 105 -1.77 -6.16 -13.40
C HIS A 105 -1.00 -4.92 -12.93
N VAL A 106 0.32 -5.00 -12.96
CA VAL A 106 1.21 -3.88 -12.60
C VAL A 106 2.25 -3.70 -13.67
N ASP A 107 2.20 -2.55 -14.34
CA ASP A 107 3.28 -2.05 -15.16
C ASP A 107 4.25 -1.24 -14.29
N VAL A 108 5.57 -1.42 -14.49
CA VAL A 108 6.60 -0.65 -13.78
C VAL A 108 7.48 0.05 -14.80
N SER A 109 7.76 1.33 -14.58
CA SER A 109 8.51 2.20 -15.48
C SER A 109 9.49 3.09 -14.71
N ASN A 110 10.58 3.51 -15.36
CA ASN A 110 11.49 4.53 -14.81
C ASN A 110 10.98 5.95 -15.03
N LYS A 111 9.85 6.12 -15.74
CA LYS A 111 9.21 7.41 -16.02
C LYS A 111 7.72 7.35 -15.64
N PRO A 112 7.09 8.49 -15.30
CA PRO A 112 5.64 8.57 -15.11
C PRO A 112 4.88 7.98 -16.31
N PHE A 113 3.72 7.40 -16.04
CA PHE A 113 2.82 6.92 -17.09
C PHE A 113 2.07 8.09 -17.71
N ASP A 114 1.82 8.00 -19.02
CA ASP A 114 1.03 9.00 -19.75
C ASP A 114 -0.42 9.05 -19.22
N GLU A 115 -0.90 10.25 -18.90
CA GLU A 115 -2.27 10.49 -18.45
C GLU A 115 -3.29 9.95 -19.45
N LYS A 116 -3.02 10.02 -20.76
CA LYS A 116 -3.91 9.44 -21.78
C LYS A 116 -4.06 7.93 -21.63
N LYS A 117 -2.97 7.23 -21.29
CA LYS A 117 -3.02 5.78 -21.04
C LYS A 117 -3.88 5.48 -19.82
N ILE A 118 -3.71 6.27 -18.74
CA ILE A 118 -4.47 6.11 -17.50
C ILE A 118 -5.96 6.36 -17.74
N SER A 119 -6.31 7.46 -18.43
CA SER A 119 -7.70 7.80 -18.76
C SER A 119 -8.37 6.74 -19.62
N ASN A 120 -7.68 6.24 -20.65
CA ASN A 120 -8.20 5.15 -21.49
C ASN A 120 -8.48 3.88 -20.67
N LEU A 121 -7.63 3.53 -19.70
CA LEU A 121 -7.87 2.39 -18.81
C LEU A 121 -9.08 2.64 -17.89
N LYS A 122 -9.22 3.86 -17.34
CA LYS A 122 -10.38 4.23 -16.52
C LYS A 122 -11.69 4.13 -17.30
N GLU A 123 -11.73 4.61 -18.54
CA GLU A 123 -12.90 4.49 -19.41
C GLU A 123 -13.32 3.02 -19.65
N LYS A 124 -12.33 2.13 -19.84
CA LYS A 124 -12.59 0.70 -19.97
C LYS A 124 -13.14 0.09 -18.69
N VAL A 125 -12.64 0.49 -17.52
CA VAL A 125 -13.17 0.07 -16.22
C VAL A 125 -14.61 0.54 -16.04
N VAL A 126 -14.89 1.82 -16.27
CA VAL A 126 -16.24 2.41 -16.19
C VAL A 126 -17.20 1.63 -17.08
N SER A 127 -16.82 1.38 -18.33
CA SER A 127 -17.65 0.65 -19.29
C SER A 127 -17.88 -0.81 -18.88
N LYS A 128 -16.83 -1.50 -18.41
CA LYS A 128 -16.89 -2.92 -18.08
C LYS A 128 -17.66 -3.20 -16.80
N TYR A 129 -17.37 -2.45 -15.74
CA TYR A 129 -17.94 -2.68 -14.41
C TYR A 129 -19.21 -1.88 -14.15
N LYS A 130 -19.56 -0.96 -15.06
CA LYS A 130 -20.73 -0.07 -14.96
C LYS A 130 -20.73 0.74 -13.66
N ILE A 131 -19.56 1.31 -13.34
CA ILE A 131 -19.33 2.15 -12.16
C ILE A 131 -19.17 3.62 -12.56
N SER A 132 -19.17 4.52 -11.59
CA SER A 132 -18.93 5.94 -11.85
C SER A 132 -17.48 6.21 -12.27
N GLY A 133 -17.24 7.38 -12.87
CA GLY A 133 -15.88 7.84 -13.19
C GLY A 133 -14.99 7.97 -11.95
N ASP A 134 -15.56 8.46 -10.84
CA ASP A 134 -14.84 8.62 -9.57
C ASP A 134 -14.45 7.26 -8.98
N ASP A 135 -15.31 6.26 -9.12
CA ASP A 135 -15.04 4.90 -8.66
C ASP A 135 -13.95 4.20 -9.49
N ALA A 136 -13.66 4.67 -10.70
CA ALA A 136 -12.61 4.10 -11.56
C ALA A 136 -11.22 4.18 -10.91
N ASP A 137 -11.00 5.14 -10.00
CA ASP A 137 -9.74 5.35 -9.27
C ASP A 137 -9.44 4.21 -8.27
N TYR A 138 -10.46 3.45 -7.90
CA TYR A 138 -10.31 2.22 -7.12
C TYR A 138 -9.77 1.05 -7.95
N PHE A 139 -9.82 1.14 -9.27
CA PHE A 139 -9.35 0.09 -10.16
C PHE A 139 -8.09 0.48 -10.93
N VAL A 140 -7.99 1.73 -11.38
CA VAL A 140 -6.85 2.22 -12.15
C VAL A 140 -6.14 3.33 -11.40
N PHE A 141 -4.88 3.08 -11.06
CA PHE A 141 -4.09 4.02 -10.29
C PHE A 141 -2.61 3.92 -10.61
N SER A 142 -1.92 5.05 -10.52
CA SER A 142 -0.48 5.13 -10.66
C SER A 142 0.13 5.89 -9.50
N ASP A 143 1.27 5.42 -9.03
CA ASP A 143 2.08 6.14 -8.07
C ASP A 143 3.56 5.81 -8.29
N ARG A 144 4.41 6.28 -7.39
CA ARG A 144 5.86 6.08 -7.42
C ARG A 144 6.34 5.39 -6.16
N ILE A 145 7.40 4.62 -6.33
CA ILE A 145 8.11 3.94 -5.26
C ILE A 145 9.54 4.46 -5.27
N LYS A 146 10.00 4.89 -4.10
CA LYS A 146 11.37 5.31 -3.88
C LYS A 146 12.03 4.32 -2.93
N ASN A 147 13.21 3.86 -3.31
CA ASN A 147 14.06 3.09 -2.42
C ASN A 147 15.44 3.74 -2.32
N LYS A 148 15.88 3.93 -1.08
CA LYS A 148 17.25 4.34 -0.76
C LYS A 148 17.81 3.30 0.22
N ALA A 149 18.66 2.41 -0.29
CA ALA A 149 19.09 1.22 0.46
C ALA A 149 20.14 1.55 1.54
N TYR A 150 20.90 2.63 1.36
CA TYR A 150 21.88 3.13 2.32
C TYR A 150 21.87 4.66 2.36
N SER A 151 22.06 5.26 3.53
CA SER A 151 22.14 6.72 3.68
C SER A 151 23.46 7.12 4.33
N ILE A 152 24.39 7.59 3.51
CA ILE A 152 25.66 8.17 3.95
C ILE A 152 25.39 9.40 4.83
N GLY A 153 26.02 9.48 6.01
CA GLY A 153 25.96 10.64 6.91
C GLY A 153 24.68 10.80 7.75
N LYS A 154 23.87 9.74 7.91
CA LYS A 154 22.70 9.68 8.82
C LYS A 154 22.79 8.47 9.74
N ASP A 155 21.83 8.32 10.65
CA ASP A 155 21.77 7.30 11.73
C ASP A 155 21.99 5.83 11.33
N ASN A 156 22.01 5.49 10.03
CA ASN A 156 22.25 4.13 9.51
C ASN A 156 23.63 3.96 8.87
N GLN A 157 24.61 4.75 9.28
CA GLN A 157 25.98 4.66 8.79
C GLN A 157 26.71 3.45 9.40
N ILE A 158 27.42 2.68 8.59
CA ILE A 158 28.29 1.60 9.07
C ILE A 158 29.73 2.10 9.09
N THR A 159 30.32 2.15 10.29
CA THR A 159 31.68 2.63 10.51
C THR A 159 32.66 1.46 10.65
N VAL A 160 33.77 1.50 9.92
CA VAL A 160 34.85 0.50 9.96
C VAL A 160 35.99 1.01 10.84
N LEU A 161 36.42 0.21 11.84
CA LEU A 161 37.59 0.48 12.67
C LEU A 161 38.83 -0.24 12.11
N PHE A 162 39.86 0.52 11.79
CA PHE A 162 41.13 0.00 11.29
C PHE A 162 42.09 -0.36 12.42
N LYS A 163 43.09 -1.21 12.12
CA LYS A 163 44.13 -1.62 13.08
C LYS A 163 44.96 -0.47 13.63
N ASN A 164 45.04 0.66 12.93
CA ASN A 164 45.72 1.88 13.37
C ASN A 164 44.85 2.75 14.32
N GLY A 165 43.67 2.27 14.72
CA GLY A 165 42.74 2.96 15.61
C GLY A 165 41.87 4.03 14.93
N LYS A 166 42.05 4.28 13.62
CA LYS A 166 41.21 5.21 12.87
C LYS A 166 39.90 4.55 12.44
N THR A 167 38.86 5.35 12.26
CA THR A 167 37.58 4.92 11.72
C THR A 167 37.31 5.59 10.37
N ALA A 168 36.55 4.92 9.49
CA ALA A 168 36.01 5.52 8.26
C ALA A 168 34.64 4.92 7.93
N ASP A 169 33.86 5.58 7.08
CA ASP A 169 32.62 5.03 6.55
C ASP A 169 32.88 3.77 5.71
N ILE A 170 31.94 2.81 5.73
CA ILE A 170 32.07 1.61 4.89
C ILE A 170 32.14 1.94 3.39
N ALA A 171 31.49 3.01 2.92
CA ALA A 171 31.56 3.43 1.52
C ALA A 171 32.93 4.03 1.14
N GLU A 172 33.65 4.60 2.11
CA GLU A 172 35.02 5.13 1.93
C GLU A 172 36.08 4.05 2.16
N ALA A 173 35.82 3.12 3.08
CA ALA A 173 36.72 2.04 3.47
C ALA A 173 36.70 0.85 2.50
N SER A 174 35.69 0.77 1.62
CA SER A 174 35.49 -0.38 0.73
C SER A 174 35.77 -0.02 -0.73
N ASP A 175 36.59 -0.85 -1.39
CA ASP A 175 36.78 -0.81 -2.84
C ASP A 175 35.54 -1.30 -3.64
N LEU A 176 34.47 -1.72 -2.94
CA LEU A 176 33.24 -2.20 -3.57
C LEU A 176 32.39 -1.02 -4.05
N SER A 177 32.45 -0.74 -5.34
CA SER A 177 31.58 0.21 -6.07
C SER A 177 30.07 0.01 -5.79
N ASN A 178 29.67 -1.18 -5.36
CA ASN A 178 28.30 -1.53 -4.99
C ASN A 178 27.74 -0.68 -3.83
N ILE A 179 28.57 -0.23 -2.87
CA ILE A 179 28.07 0.52 -1.70
C ILE A 179 27.63 1.94 -2.11
N ILE A 180 28.35 2.56 -3.04
CA ILE A 180 27.97 3.85 -3.61
C ILE A 180 26.65 3.72 -4.37
N ALA A 181 26.49 2.67 -5.19
CA ALA A 181 25.24 2.40 -5.90
C ALA A 181 24.04 2.14 -4.95
N LEU A 182 24.28 1.62 -3.73
CA LEU A 182 23.24 1.44 -2.71
C LEU A 182 22.80 2.76 -2.06
N SER A 183 23.62 3.82 -2.17
CA SER A 183 23.30 5.15 -1.65
C SER A 183 22.43 5.99 -2.60
N GLU A 184 22.36 5.59 -3.87
CA GLU A 184 21.51 6.25 -4.87
C GLU A 184 20.04 5.96 -4.61
N THR A 185 19.21 7.00 -4.74
CA THR A 185 17.76 6.84 -4.66
C THR A 185 17.25 6.37 -6.00
N VAL A 186 16.70 5.15 -6.02
CA VAL A 186 16.04 4.61 -7.21
C VAL A 186 14.54 4.92 -7.10
N GLU A 187 14.04 5.70 -8.05
CA GLU A 187 12.62 6.01 -8.20
C GLU A 187 12.05 5.19 -9.38
N LYS A 188 10.92 4.52 -9.14
CA LYS A 188 10.15 3.85 -10.18
C LYS A 188 8.69 4.25 -10.07
N TYR A 189 8.01 4.28 -11.20
CA TYR A 189 6.58 4.52 -11.30
C TYR A 189 5.88 3.19 -11.57
N TYR A 190 4.73 3.00 -10.96
CA TYR A 190 3.88 1.84 -11.22
C TYR A 190 2.48 2.28 -11.65
N LEU A 191 1.84 1.45 -12.47
CA LEU A 191 0.45 1.61 -12.91
C LEU A 191 -0.26 0.27 -12.72
N CYS A 192 -1.28 0.29 -11.88
CA CYS A 192 -2.10 -0.88 -11.56
C CYS A 192 -3.46 -0.79 -12.24
N TYR A 193 -3.95 -1.92 -12.76
CA TYR A 193 -5.27 -2.05 -13.35
C TYR A 193 -5.77 -3.50 -13.42
N PRO A 194 -7.09 -3.77 -13.49
CA PRO A 194 -7.62 -5.12 -13.68
C PRO A 194 -7.12 -5.75 -14.98
N LYS A 195 -6.71 -7.03 -14.96
CA LYS A 195 -6.17 -7.72 -16.16
C LYS A 195 -7.17 -7.87 -17.29
N ASP A 196 -8.45 -7.90 -16.94
CA ASP A 196 -9.55 -8.30 -17.79
C ASP A 196 -10.19 -7.12 -18.55
N ILE A 197 -9.66 -5.90 -18.41
CA ILE A 197 -10.02 -4.75 -19.26
C ILE A 197 -9.08 -4.59 -20.46
N VAL A 198 -7.96 -5.32 -20.49
CA VAL A 198 -6.97 -5.28 -21.56
C VAL A 198 -7.11 -6.49 -22.45
#